data_AF-A0A6A8Q180-F1
#
_entry.id   AF-A0A6A8Q180-F1
#
_cell.length_a   1.000
_cell.length_b   1.000
_cell.length_c   1.000
_cell.angle_alpha   90.00
_cell.angle_beta   90.00
_cell.angle_gamma   90.00
#
_symmetry.space_group_name_H-M   'P 1'
#
loop_
_entity.id
_entity.type
_entity.pdbx_description
1 polymer ?
#
loop_
_entity_poly.entity_id
_entity_poly.type
_entity_poly.pdbx_seq_one_letter_code
_entity_poly.pdbx_strand_id
1 'polypeptide(L)'
;MRGGVLSKNYLLLLNELWNKIVNIVEYDLIKNLCEIKRGKVYSKEFIKLNKGEYPVYSSQSLNDGILGKIDKYDFDGEYVTWTTDGAYAGTVFYRIGRFSITNVCGILSVLNKSKLNVKYLSTCLSMQTKKFVNKASGNPKLMSNIMENIEIPIPHISIQNKIVEILDKLEIYKKDIQSGLPLEIDQRKKQYEYYRDKLLDFKDLAGGGIK
;
A
#
# COMPACT_ATOMS: atom_id res chain seq x y z
N MET A 1 7.03 -3.32 -49.01
CA MET A 1 8.07 -3.96 -48.17
C MET A 1 7.51 -5.30 -47.70
N ARG A 2 8.08 -6.42 -48.14
CA ARG A 2 7.62 -7.77 -47.73
C ARG A 2 8.25 -8.09 -46.37
N GLY A 3 7.44 -8.23 -45.33
CA GLY A 3 7.89 -8.69 -44.02
C GLY A 3 8.37 -10.13 -44.12
N GLY A 4 9.66 -10.37 -43.85
CA GLY A 4 10.22 -11.71 -43.80
C GLY A 4 9.62 -12.49 -42.62
N VAL A 5 9.14 -13.69 -42.89
CA VAL A 5 8.72 -14.63 -41.83
C VAL A 5 9.98 -15.11 -41.13
N LEU A 6 10.06 -14.91 -39.82
CA LEU A 6 11.16 -15.40 -38.99
C LEU A 6 11.27 -16.93 -39.15
N SER A 7 12.50 -17.43 -39.33
CA SER A 7 12.72 -18.86 -39.50
C SER A 7 12.24 -19.65 -38.27
N LYS A 8 11.80 -20.90 -38.48
CA LYS A 8 11.31 -21.79 -37.41
C LYS A 8 12.32 -21.95 -36.26
N ASN A 9 13.62 -21.91 -36.58
CA ASN A 9 14.71 -21.97 -35.60
C ASN A 9 14.82 -20.70 -34.75
N TYR A 10 14.55 -19.52 -35.34
CA TYR A 10 14.55 -18.25 -34.59
C TYR A 10 13.34 -18.15 -33.65
N LEU A 11 12.17 -18.63 -34.08
CA LEU A 11 10.99 -18.73 -33.21
C LEU A 11 11.19 -19.72 -32.07
N LEU A 12 11.89 -20.85 -32.30
CA LEU A 12 12.27 -21.77 -31.23
C LEU A 12 13.22 -21.11 -30.22
N LEU A 13 14.26 -20.42 -30.71
CA LEU A 13 15.21 -19.72 -29.86
C LEU A 13 14.54 -18.60 -29.05
N LEU A 14 13.64 -17.83 -29.68
CA LEU A 14 12.84 -16.83 -28.98
C LEU A 14 11.92 -17.46 -27.93
N ASN A 15 11.29 -18.61 -28.22
CA ASN A 15 10.47 -19.30 -27.24
C ASN A 15 11.30 -19.91 -26.10
N GLU A 16 12.50 -20.43 -26.37
CA GLU A 16 13.41 -20.91 -25.33
C GLU A 16 13.94 -19.75 -24.47
N LEU A 17 14.31 -18.64 -25.09
CA LEU A 17 14.71 -17.41 -24.39
C LEU A 17 13.55 -16.83 -23.61
N TRP A 18 12.35 -16.81 -24.19
CA TRP A 18 11.13 -16.35 -23.54
C TRP A 18 10.76 -17.25 -22.36
N ASN A 19 10.79 -18.57 -22.52
CA ASN A 19 10.55 -19.52 -21.43
C ASN A 19 11.65 -19.44 -20.35
N LYS A 20 12.90 -19.15 -20.72
CA LYS A 20 13.96 -18.85 -19.75
C LYS A 20 13.68 -17.52 -19.04
N ILE A 21 13.31 -16.46 -19.76
CA ILE A 21 13.01 -15.13 -19.22
C ILE A 21 11.78 -15.16 -18.29
N VAL A 22 10.73 -15.88 -18.67
CA VAL A 22 9.48 -16.02 -17.91
C VAL A 22 9.66 -16.91 -16.68
N ASN A 23 10.63 -17.85 -16.67
CA ASN A 23 10.93 -18.74 -15.54
C ASN A 23 12.07 -18.25 -14.61
N ILE A 24 12.54 -17.00 -14.71
CA ILE A 24 13.66 -16.48 -13.88
C ILE A 24 13.22 -15.92 -12.52
N VAL A 25 11.93 -15.81 -12.24
CA VAL A 25 11.48 -15.29 -10.94
C VAL A 25 11.54 -16.41 -9.90
N GLU A 26 12.64 -16.47 -9.18
CA GLU A 26 12.80 -17.33 -8.00
C GLU A 26 11.77 -16.95 -6.93
N TYR A 27 11.35 -17.94 -6.12
CA TYR A 27 10.52 -17.72 -4.95
C TYR A 27 11.31 -18.08 -3.71
N ASP A 28 11.08 -17.34 -2.63
CA ASP A 28 11.74 -17.60 -1.35
C ASP A 28 10.75 -17.35 -0.21
N LEU A 29 10.97 -18.06 0.90
CA LEU A 29 10.13 -17.99 2.09
C LEU A 29 10.47 -16.74 2.90
N ILE A 30 9.47 -16.11 3.52
CA ILE A 30 9.69 -14.93 4.36
C ILE A 30 10.75 -15.19 5.46
N LYS A 31 10.77 -16.37 6.07
CA LYS A 31 11.77 -16.73 7.10
C LYS A 31 13.23 -16.69 6.61
N ASN A 32 13.46 -16.88 5.31
CA ASN A 32 14.81 -16.82 4.73
C ASN A 32 15.20 -15.39 4.35
N LEU A 33 14.21 -14.49 4.22
CA LEU A 33 14.37 -13.14 3.72
C LEU A 33 14.34 -12.08 4.81
N CYS A 34 13.65 -12.36 5.92
CA CYS A 34 13.33 -11.40 6.96
C CYS A 34 13.57 -11.97 8.36
N GLU A 35 14.09 -11.12 9.26
CA GLU A 35 13.93 -11.33 10.69
C GLU A 35 12.48 -10.97 11.08
N ILE A 36 11.84 -11.85 11.86
CA ILE A 36 10.43 -11.72 12.23
C ILE A 36 10.33 -11.49 13.73
N LYS A 37 9.65 -10.41 14.13
CA LYS A 37 9.40 -10.08 15.54
C LYS A 37 7.92 -9.74 15.78
N ARG A 38 7.52 -9.75 17.05
CA ARG A 38 6.21 -9.26 17.52
C ARG A 38 6.42 -8.02 18.38
N GLY A 39 5.39 -7.18 18.43
CA GLY A 39 5.36 -6.05 19.35
C GLY A 39 5.11 -6.47 20.81
N LYS A 40 5.02 -5.48 21.70
CA LYS A 40 4.72 -5.68 23.13
C LYS A 40 3.38 -5.08 23.50
N VAL A 41 2.88 -5.38 24.70
CA VAL A 41 1.60 -4.82 25.15
C VAL A 41 1.76 -3.34 25.48
N TYR A 42 0.97 -2.48 24.84
CA TYR A 42 0.84 -1.06 25.17
C TYR A 42 -0.60 -0.78 25.61
N SER A 43 -0.82 -0.63 26.92
CA SER A 43 -2.15 -0.31 27.45
C SER A 43 -2.51 1.16 27.17
N LYS A 44 -3.82 1.46 27.17
CA LYS A 44 -4.30 2.86 27.04
C LYS A 44 -3.73 3.76 28.13
N GLU A 45 -3.61 3.24 29.35
CA GLU A 45 -3.05 3.98 30.48
C GLU A 45 -1.56 4.26 30.29
N PHE A 46 -0.78 3.28 29.82
CA PHE A 46 0.64 3.49 29.52
C PHE A 46 0.83 4.61 28.48
N ILE A 47 0.04 4.58 27.40
CA ILE A 47 0.10 5.60 26.34
C ILE A 47 -0.27 6.99 26.91
N LYS A 48 -1.27 7.06 27.80
CA LYS A 48 -1.70 8.31 28.43
C LYS A 48 -0.62 8.90 29.35
N LEU A 49 0.12 8.05 30.07
CA LEU A 49 1.17 8.46 31.01
C LEU A 49 2.49 8.82 30.33
N ASN A 50 2.78 8.26 29.15
CA ASN A 50 4.06 8.43 28.44
C ASN A 50 3.87 9.16 27.11
N LYS A 51 3.06 10.23 27.07
CA LYS A 51 2.75 10.95 25.83
C LYS A 51 4.01 11.49 25.16
N GLY A 52 4.05 11.38 23.83
CA GLY A 52 5.10 11.98 23.01
C GLY A 52 4.73 11.93 21.54
N GLU A 53 5.74 11.93 20.67
CA GLU A 53 5.55 12.06 19.22
C GLU A 53 5.58 10.72 18.46
N TYR A 54 6.12 9.65 19.05
CA TYR A 54 6.33 8.40 18.34
C TYR A 54 5.06 7.54 18.32
N PRO A 55 4.56 7.13 17.14
CA PRO A 55 3.33 6.36 17.04
C PRO A 55 3.49 4.95 17.60
N VAL A 56 2.42 4.47 18.23
CA VAL A 56 2.21 3.07 18.60
C VAL A 56 1.15 2.49 17.67
N TYR A 57 1.51 1.50 16.85
CA TYR A 57 0.57 0.85 15.93
C TYR A 57 -0.04 -0.42 16.52
N SER A 58 -1.31 -0.66 16.24
CA SER A 58 -2.05 -1.85 16.65
C SER A 58 -2.82 -2.48 15.48
N SER A 59 -3.65 -3.50 15.75
CA SER A 59 -4.42 -4.22 14.73
C SER A 59 -5.65 -3.48 14.21
N GLN A 60 -5.81 -2.21 14.61
CA GLN A 60 -6.84 -1.33 14.11
C GLN A 60 -6.53 -0.94 12.65
N SER A 61 -7.55 -0.71 11.83
CA SER A 61 -7.37 -0.20 10.46
C SER A 61 -7.63 1.29 10.33
N LEU A 62 -8.35 1.88 11.29
CA LEU A 62 -8.55 3.33 11.34
C LEU A 62 -7.24 4.03 11.67
N ASN A 63 -7.06 5.25 11.16
CA ASN A 63 -5.87 6.09 11.37
C ASN A 63 -4.55 5.35 11.07
N ASP A 64 -4.50 4.57 9.98
CA ASP A 64 -3.32 3.75 9.59
C ASP A 64 -2.83 2.79 10.70
N GLY A 65 -3.75 2.42 11.58
CA GLY A 65 -3.52 1.55 12.73
C GLY A 65 -2.88 2.22 13.94
N ILE A 66 -2.78 3.55 13.99
CA ILE A 66 -2.25 4.27 15.15
C ILE A 66 -3.20 4.11 16.34
N LEU A 67 -2.70 3.52 17.43
CA LEU A 67 -3.38 3.41 18.72
C LEU A 67 -3.18 4.68 19.57
N GLY A 68 -2.03 5.31 19.45
CA GLY A 68 -1.65 6.53 20.16
C GLY A 68 -0.19 6.88 19.90
N LYS A 69 0.35 7.84 20.65
CA LYS A 69 1.75 8.25 20.56
C LYS A 69 2.41 8.27 21.93
N ILE A 70 3.69 7.93 21.97
CA ILE A 70 4.51 7.89 23.18
C ILE A 70 5.87 8.60 23.00
N ASP A 71 6.55 8.86 24.10
CA ASP A 71 7.84 9.58 24.16
C ASP A 71 9.06 8.71 23.81
N LYS A 72 8.90 7.39 23.76
CA LYS A 72 9.94 6.41 23.38
C LYS A 72 9.51 5.55 22.20
N TYR A 73 10.45 4.86 21.59
CA TYR A 73 10.17 3.96 20.46
C TYR A 73 10.93 2.64 20.62
N ASP A 74 10.40 1.59 20.02
CA ASP A 74 11.03 0.27 19.99
C ASP A 74 11.83 0.05 18.69
N PHE A 75 11.44 0.71 17.61
CA PHE A 75 12.00 0.53 16.27
C PHE A 75 12.34 1.88 15.64
N ASP A 76 13.46 1.94 14.93
CA ASP A 76 13.86 3.09 14.10
C ASP A 76 14.47 2.56 12.80
N GLY A 77 13.78 2.78 11.68
CA GLY A 77 14.22 2.26 10.39
C GLY A 77 13.08 2.08 9.40
N GLU A 78 13.22 1.09 8.53
CA GLU A 78 12.30 0.82 7.43
C GLU A 78 11.88 -0.65 7.51
N TYR A 79 10.58 -0.88 7.65
CA TYR A 79 10.04 -2.20 7.98
C TYR A 79 8.70 -2.45 7.28
N VAL A 80 8.34 -3.73 7.20
CA VAL A 80 6.97 -4.15 6.93
C VAL A 80 6.34 -4.62 8.23
N THR A 81 5.13 -4.17 8.52
CA THR A 81 4.35 -4.68 9.66
C THR A 81 3.07 -5.32 9.18
N TRP A 82 2.51 -6.22 9.98
CA TRP A 82 1.18 -6.77 9.71
C TRP A 82 0.36 -6.90 10.99
N THR A 83 -0.96 -6.87 10.83
CA THR A 83 -1.90 -7.15 11.93
C THR A 83 -2.09 -8.65 12.09
N THR A 84 -1.96 -9.15 13.32
CA THR A 84 -1.94 -10.60 13.56
C THR A 84 -3.29 -11.11 14.03
N ASP A 85 -4.12 -10.26 14.63
CA ASP A 85 -5.37 -10.62 15.29
C ASP A 85 -6.48 -9.60 14.97
N GLY A 86 -7.74 -10.04 14.97
CA GLY A 86 -8.92 -9.18 14.84
C GLY A 86 -9.54 -9.18 13.45
N ALA A 87 -10.63 -8.41 13.29
CA ALA A 87 -11.35 -8.28 12.02
C ALA A 87 -10.44 -7.86 10.84
N TYR A 88 -9.35 -7.15 11.13
CA TYR A 88 -8.39 -6.68 10.16
C TYR A 88 -7.14 -7.55 10.05
N ALA A 89 -7.09 -8.75 10.64
CA ALA A 89 -5.92 -9.64 10.56
C ALA A 89 -5.41 -9.80 9.12
N GLY A 90 -4.09 -9.87 8.98
CA GLY A 90 -3.38 -9.93 7.69
C GLY A 90 -3.33 -8.60 6.94
N THR A 91 -3.69 -7.48 7.54
CA THR A 91 -3.46 -6.16 6.92
C THR A 91 -1.98 -5.82 7.03
N VAL A 92 -1.37 -5.39 5.94
CA VAL A 92 0.07 -5.14 5.81
C VAL A 92 0.30 -3.63 5.68
N PHE A 93 1.37 -3.13 6.31
CA PHE A 93 1.77 -1.73 6.24
C PHE A 93 3.28 -1.61 6.04
N TYR A 94 3.67 -0.74 5.12
CA TYR A 94 5.02 -0.23 5.00
C TYR A 94 5.24 0.90 6.01
N ARG A 95 6.30 0.84 6.81
CA ARG A 95 6.58 1.82 7.88
C ARG A 95 8.03 2.29 7.83
N ILE A 96 8.22 3.59 8.03
CA ILE A 96 9.52 4.24 8.10
C ILE A 96 9.61 5.15 9.34
N GLY A 97 10.80 5.22 9.94
CA GLY A 97 11.12 6.08 11.07
C GLY A 97 10.93 5.40 12.42
N ARG A 98 10.70 6.22 13.45
CA ARG A 98 10.63 5.82 14.85
C ARG A 98 9.21 5.49 15.26
N PHE A 99 8.98 4.27 15.73
CA PHE A 99 7.67 3.83 16.18
C PHE A 99 7.74 2.62 17.11
N SER A 100 6.58 2.26 17.64
CA SER A 100 6.37 1.01 18.36
C SER A 100 5.17 0.27 17.79
N ILE A 101 5.11 -1.04 18.01
CA ILE A 101 3.97 -1.87 17.63
C ILE A 101 3.46 -2.66 18.83
N THR A 102 2.15 -2.86 18.87
CA THR A 102 1.53 -3.69 19.90
C THR A 102 1.78 -5.18 19.66
N ASN A 103 1.55 -6.01 20.67
CA ASN A 103 1.65 -7.46 20.58
C ASN A 103 0.70 -8.09 19.55
N VAL A 104 -0.36 -7.39 19.09
CA VAL A 104 -1.26 -7.81 18.00
C VAL A 104 -0.79 -7.38 16.60
N CYS A 105 0.48 -7.00 16.50
CA CYS A 105 1.18 -6.76 15.26
C CYS A 105 2.47 -7.56 15.21
N GLY A 106 2.87 -7.93 14.00
CA GLY A 106 4.21 -8.40 13.70
C GLY A 106 4.99 -7.40 12.86
N ILE A 107 6.31 -7.55 12.84
CA ILE A 107 7.26 -6.75 12.07
C ILE A 107 8.26 -7.65 11.36
N LEU A 108 8.60 -7.28 10.13
CA LEU A 108 9.58 -7.93 9.26
C LEU A 108 10.72 -6.95 8.99
N SER A 109 11.94 -7.36 9.31
CA SER A 109 13.17 -6.66 8.97
C SER A 109 13.89 -7.43 7.88
N VAL A 110 14.04 -6.84 6.69
CA VAL A 110 14.71 -7.48 5.55
C VAL A 110 16.18 -7.71 5.88
N LEU A 111 16.64 -8.95 5.74
CA LEU A 111 18.01 -9.36 6.05
C LEU A 111 19.04 -8.82 5.04
N ASN A 112 18.66 -8.73 3.77
CA ASN A 112 19.52 -8.21 2.70
C ASN A 112 18.76 -7.28 1.76
N LYS A 113 18.95 -5.96 1.95
CA LYS A 113 18.31 -4.92 1.14
C LYS A 113 18.81 -4.82 -0.31
N SER A 114 19.96 -5.43 -0.65
CA SER A 114 20.39 -5.55 -2.05
C SER A 114 19.66 -6.65 -2.81
N LYS A 115 19.10 -7.64 -2.09
CA LYS A 115 18.27 -8.73 -2.65
C LYS A 115 16.79 -8.39 -2.65
N LEU A 116 16.30 -7.68 -1.63
CA LEU A 116 14.87 -7.43 -1.43
C LEU A 116 14.58 -5.98 -1.03
N ASN A 117 13.75 -5.31 -1.82
CA ASN A 117 13.21 -4.00 -1.50
C ASN A 117 12.07 -4.12 -0.48
N VAL A 118 12.12 -3.33 0.60
CA VAL A 118 11.14 -3.41 1.72
C VAL A 118 9.73 -3.01 1.28
N LYS A 119 9.61 -2.02 0.40
CA LYS A 119 8.33 -1.58 -0.13
C LYS A 119 7.75 -2.59 -1.13
N TYR A 120 8.60 -3.21 -1.94
CA TYR A 120 8.21 -4.35 -2.79
C TYR A 120 7.67 -5.52 -1.95
N LEU A 121 8.38 -5.89 -0.88
CA LEU A 121 7.91 -6.88 0.09
C LEU A 121 6.50 -6.53 0.61
N SER A 122 6.28 -5.27 1.01
CA SER A 122 4.97 -4.80 1.47
C SER A 122 3.89 -4.97 0.40
N THR A 123 4.20 -4.61 -0.86
CA THR A 123 3.28 -4.77 -2.00
C THR A 123 2.92 -6.24 -2.21
N CYS A 124 3.91 -7.12 -2.27
CA CYS A 124 3.70 -8.56 -2.42
C CYS A 124 2.80 -9.07 -1.31
N LEU A 125 3.17 -8.87 -0.04
CA LEU A 125 2.40 -9.37 1.09
C LEU A 125 0.97 -8.83 1.10
N SER A 126 0.76 -7.55 0.78
CA SER A 126 -0.58 -6.94 0.74
C SER A 126 -1.56 -7.66 -0.20
N MET A 127 -1.06 -8.32 -1.25
CA MET A 127 -1.89 -9.06 -2.22
C MET A 127 -2.27 -10.48 -1.76
N GLN A 128 -1.56 -11.06 -0.79
CA GLN A 128 -1.66 -12.49 -0.50
C GLN A 128 -1.94 -12.82 0.97
N THR A 129 -1.54 -11.99 1.93
CA THR A 129 -1.69 -12.28 3.37
C THR A 129 -3.13 -12.61 3.78
N LYS A 130 -4.13 -11.97 3.16
CA LYS A 130 -5.55 -12.24 3.43
C LYS A 130 -5.97 -13.69 3.14
N LYS A 131 -5.30 -14.39 2.24
CA LYS A 131 -5.54 -15.81 1.92
C LYS A 131 -5.10 -16.73 3.07
N PHE A 132 -4.12 -16.29 3.85
CA PHE A 132 -3.53 -17.05 4.96
C PHE A 132 -4.17 -16.74 6.32
N VAL A 133 -5.16 -15.85 6.37
CA VAL A 133 -5.88 -15.53 7.60
C VAL A 133 -6.79 -16.68 7.99
N ASN A 134 -6.53 -17.29 9.14
CA ASN A 134 -7.42 -18.26 9.75
C ASN A 134 -8.65 -17.53 10.31
N LYS A 135 -9.85 -17.93 9.87
CA LYS A 135 -11.14 -17.35 10.29
C LYS A 135 -12.01 -18.30 11.13
N ALA A 136 -11.52 -19.50 11.45
CA ALA A 136 -12.32 -20.55 12.07
C ALA A 136 -12.74 -20.26 13.52
N SER A 137 -11.98 -19.44 14.25
CA SER A 137 -12.11 -19.24 15.70
C SER A 137 -12.90 -18.00 16.12
N GLY A 138 -13.71 -17.41 15.24
CA GLY A 138 -14.49 -16.19 15.50
C GLY A 138 -13.67 -14.89 15.61
N ASN A 139 -12.38 -14.99 15.96
CA ASN A 139 -11.40 -13.92 15.90
C ASN A 139 -10.34 -14.24 14.84
N PRO A 140 -10.37 -13.60 13.65
CA PRO A 140 -9.43 -13.90 12.58
C PRO A 140 -7.97 -13.68 12.98
N LYS A 141 -7.06 -14.55 12.50
CA LYS A 141 -5.64 -14.49 12.85
C LYS A 141 -4.69 -14.79 11.68
N LEU A 142 -3.58 -14.06 11.63
CA LEU A 142 -2.39 -14.38 10.85
C LEU A 142 -1.17 -14.37 11.76
N MET A 143 -0.85 -15.54 12.30
CA MET A 143 0.25 -15.75 13.26
C MET A 143 1.61 -15.77 12.56
N SER A 144 2.68 -15.51 13.33
CA SER A 144 4.05 -15.42 12.80
C SER A 144 4.51 -16.70 12.11
N ASN A 145 4.17 -17.87 12.66
CA ASN A 145 4.49 -19.18 12.08
C ASN A 145 3.82 -19.42 10.71
N ILE A 146 2.73 -18.73 10.39
CA ILE A 146 2.14 -18.76 9.06
C ILE A 146 2.84 -17.73 8.17
N MET A 147 3.03 -16.50 8.67
CA MET A 147 3.72 -15.43 7.93
C MET A 147 5.11 -15.86 7.45
N GLU A 148 5.88 -16.53 8.30
CA GLU A 148 7.25 -16.96 8.00
C GLU A 148 7.35 -17.99 6.85
N ASN A 149 6.25 -18.71 6.60
CA ASN A 149 6.15 -19.74 5.57
C ASN A 149 5.39 -19.26 4.31
N ILE A 150 5.07 -17.97 4.22
CA ILE A 150 4.58 -17.38 2.98
C ILE A 150 5.75 -17.29 1.98
N GLU A 151 5.52 -17.71 0.74
CA GLU A 151 6.45 -17.51 -0.36
C GLU A 151 6.16 -16.20 -1.10
N ILE A 152 7.20 -15.53 -1.56
CA ILE A 152 7.09 -14.38 -2.45
C ILE A 152 8.04 -14.51 -3.64
N PRO A 153 7.69 -13.94 -4.80
CA PRO A 153 8.61 -13.81 -5.91
C PRO A 153 9.77 -12.87 -5.57
N ILE A 154 10.98 -13.22 -6.00
CA ILE A 154 12.23 -12.46 -5.84
C ILE A 154 12.84 -12.20 -7.23
N PRO A 155 12.23 -11.33 -8.06
CA PRO A 155 12.89 -10.88 -9.28
C PRO A 155 14.12 -10.04 -8.92
N HIS A 156 14.99 -9.77 -9.89
CA HIS A 156 16.16 -8.92 -9.67
C HIS A 156 15.77 -7.55 -9.07
N ILE A 157 16.62 -7.00 -8.18
CA ILE A 157 16.30 -5.80 -7.38
C ILE A 157 15.90 -4.59 -8.23
N SER A 158 16.47 -4.45 -9.44
CA SER A 158 16.10 -3.38 -10.38
C SER A 158 14.63 -3.48 -10.84
N ILE A 159 14.12 -4.70 -11.04
CA ILE A 159 12.72 -4.95 -11.42
C ILE A 159 11.81 -4.64 -10.22
N GLN A 160 12.19 -5.07 -9.01
CA GLN A 160 11.44 -4.74 -7.78
C GLN A 160 11.30 -3.22 -7.61
N ASN A 161 12.40 -2.49 -7.78
CA ASN A 161 12.41 -1.02 -7.69
C ASN A 161 11.52 -0.39 -8.77
N LYS A 162 11.53 -0.92 -9.99
CA LYS A 162 10.69 -0.41 -11.08
C LYS A 162 9.20 -0.62 -10.81
N ILE A 163 8.84 -1.77 -10.24
CA ILE A 163 7.47 -2.07 -9.82
C ILE A 163 7.02 -1.07 -8.76
N VAL A 164 7.83 -0.86 -7.72
CA VAL A 164 7.53 0.11 -6.64
C VAL A 164 7.37 1.52 -7.20
N GLU A 165 8.27 1.95 -8.09
CA GLU A 165 8.20 3.27 -8.75
C GLU A 165 6.87 3.48 -9.50
N ILE A 166 6.43 2.47 -10.26
CA ILE A 166 5.17 2.53 -11.01
C ILE A 166 3.98 2.58 -10.06
N LEU A 167 3.96 1.72 -9.03
CA LEU A 167 2.86 1.67 -8.06
C LEU A 167 2.76 2.95 -7.24
N ASP A 168 3.89 3.55 -6.87
CA ASP A 168 3.92 4.83 -6.17
C ASP A 168 3.35 5.96 -7.03
N LYS A 169 3.72 6.00 -8.31
CA LYS A 169 3.14 6.96 -9.26
C LYS A 169 1.62 6.78 -9.40
N LEU A 170 1.15 5.54 -9.47
CA LEU A 170 -0.29 5.24 -9.54
C LEU A 170 -1.04 5.67 -8.28
N GLU A 171 -0.46 5.48 -7.09
CA GLU A 171 -1.10 5.90 -5.84
C GLU A 171 -1.15 7.42 -5.72
N ILE A 172 -0.11 8.14 -6.19
CA ILE A 172 -0.13 9.61 -6.29
C ILE A 172 -1.27 10.06 -7.21
N TYR A 173 -1.33 9.54 -8.43
CA TYR A 173 -2.38 9.91 -9.38
C TYR A 173 -3.78 9.62 -8.87
N LYS A 174 -3.96 8.47 -8.20
CA LYS A 174 -5.24 8.12 -7.58
C LYS A 174 -5.65 9.13 -6.51
N LYS A 175 -4.72 9.56 -5.64
CA LYS A 175 -4.97 10.57 -4.61
C LYS A 175 -5.28 11.94 -5.23
N ASP A 176 -4.56 12.32 -6.27
CA ASP A 176 -4.79 13.56 -7.01
C ASP A 176 -6.17 13.56 -7.66
N ILE A 177 -6.59 12.44 -8.26
CA ILE A 177 -7.94 12.29 -8.84
C ILE A 177 -9.01 12.34 -7.73
N GLN A 178 -8.81 11.63 -6.63
CA GLN A 178 -9.75 11.60 -5.51
C GLN A 178 -9.96 12.97 -4.85
N SER A 179 -8.92 13.80 -4.81
CA SER A 179 -9.00 15.16 -4.26
C SER A 179 -9.40 16.21 -5.30
N GLY A 180 -8.95 16.06 -6.55
CA GLY A 180 -9.17 17.01 -7.63
C GLY A 180 -10.57 16.96 -8.24
N LEU A 181 -11.15 15.77 -8.43
CA LEU A 181 -12.50 15.65 -9.02
C LEU A 181 -13.59 16.35 -8.19
N PRO A 182 -13.66 16.17 -6.85
CA PRO A 182 -14.65 16.90 -6.05
C PRO A 182 -14.47 18.42 -6.12
N LEU A 183 -13.22 18.89 -6.15
CA LEU A 183 -12.91 20.32 -6.25
C LEU A 183 -13.32 20.89 -7.61
N GLU A 184 -13.03 20.18 -8.70
CA GLU A 184 -13.43 20.60 -10.04
C GLU A 184 -14.96 20.62 -10.18
N ILE A 185 -15.66 19.61 -9.65
CA ILE A 185 -17.14 19.59 -9.65
C ILE A 185 -17.71 20.80 -8.91
N ASP A 186 -17.15 21.16 -7.75
CA ASP A 186 -17.57 22.34 -6.99
C ASP A 186 -17.34 23.64 -7.79
N GLN A 187 -16.17 23.78 -8.41
CA GLN A 187 -15.84 24.93 -9.25
C GLN A 187 -16.78 25.03 -10.47
N ARG A 188 -17.08 23.89 -11.11
CA ARG A 188 -18.01 23.84 -12.26
C ARG A 188 -19.43 24.17 -11.85
N LYS A 189 -19.89 23.78 -10.65
CA LYS A 189 -21.19 24.18 -10.11
C LYS A 189 -21.28 25.69 -9.88
N LYS A 190 -20.28 26.28 -9.23
CA LYS A 190 -20.20 27.73 -9.02
C LYS A 190 -20.18 28.50 -10.33
N GLN A 191 -19.40 28.00 -11.31
CA GLN A 191 -19.34 28.59 -12.64
C GLN A 191 -20.69 28.49 -13.36
N TYR A 192 -21.36 27.34 -13.29
CA TYR A 192 -22.69 27.14 -13.85
C TYR A 192 -23.72 28.09 -13.23
N GLU A 193 -23.74 28.20 -11.89
CA GLU A 193 -24.65 29.10 -11.16
C GLU A 193 -24.42 30.57 -11.58
N TYR A 194 -23.17 31.02 -11.63
CA TYR A 194 -22.82 32.37 -12.08
C TYR A 194 -23.35 32.65 -13.49
N TYR A 195 -23.10 31.75 -14.45
CA TYR A 195 -23.54 31.97 -15.83
C TYR A 195 -25.06 31.82 -15.99
N ARG A 196 -25.70 30.89 -15.28
CA ARG A 196 -27.16 30.75 -15.23
C ARG A 196 -27.79 32.05 -14.74
N ASP A 197 -27.33 32.58 -13.62
CA ASP A 197 -27.89 33.80 -13.03
C ASP A 197 -27.61 35.01 -13.93
N LYS A 198 -26.43 35.09 -14.55
CA LYS A 198 -26.10 36.15 -15.51
C LYS A 198 -26.94 36.11 -16.78
N LEU A 199 -27.21 34.92 -17.34
CA LEU A 199 -28.02 34.77 -18.56
C LEU A 199 -29.52 34.96 -18.31
N LEU A 200 -29.97 34.72 -17.08
CA LEU A 200 -31.37 34.87 -16.67
C LEU A 200 -31.61 36.19 -15.91
N ASP A 201 -30.61 37.08 -15.81
CA ASP A 201 -30.78 38.45 -15.30
C ASP A 201 -31.28 39.36 -16.43
N PHE A 202 -32.59 39.55 -16.50
CA PHE A 202 -33.25 40.35 -17.52
C PHE A 202 -33.42 41.83 -17.14
N LYS A 203 -32.58 42.36 -16.22
CA LYS A 203 -32.64 43.77 -15.80
C LYS A 203 -32.55 44.78 -16.95
N ASP A 204 -32.01 44.37 -18.11
CA ASP A 204 -31.93 45.20 -19.31
C ASP A 204 -33.15 45.07 -20.27
N LEU A 205 -34.14 44.19 -20.00
CA LEU A 205 -35.33 44.02 -20.85
C LEU A 205 -36.54 44.87 -20.45
N ALA A 206 -36.48 45.61 -19.33
CA ALA A 206 -37.58 46.45 -18.84
C ALA A 206 -37.61 47.88 -19.44
N GLY A 207 -37.01 48.10 -20.62
CA GLY A 207 -36.99 49.40 -21.31
C GLY A 207 -37.86 49.51 -22.57
N GLY A 208 -38.48 48.42 -23.03
CA GLY A 208 -39.20 48.35 -24.30
C GLY A 208 -40.72 48.50 -24.19
N GLY A 209 -41.22 49.43 -23.38
CA GLY A 209 -42.64 49.79 -23.37
C GLY A 209 -42.96 50.66 -24.58
N ILE A 210 -43.56 50.06 -25.63
CA ILE A 210 -44.10 50.77 -26.79
C ILE A 210 -45.20 51.73 -26.29
N LYS A 211 -44.98 53.03 -26.46
CA LYS A 211 -46.01 54.08 -26.34
C LYS A 211 -46.94 54.07 -27.54
#